data_AF-A0A2C5ZE53-F1
#
_entry.id   AF-A0A2C5ZE53-F1
#
_cell.length_a   1.000
_cell.length_b   1.000
_cell.length_c   1.000
_cell.angle_alpha   90.00
_cell.angle_beta   90.00
_cell.angle_gamma   90.00
#
_symmetry.space_group_name_H-M   'P 1'
#
loop_
_entity.id
_entity.type
_entity.pdbx_description
1 polymer ?
#
loop_
_entity_poly.entity_id
_entity_poly.type
_entity_poly.pdbx_seq_one_letter_code
_entity_poly.pdbx_strand_id
1 'polypeptide(L)'
;MKFSHSFTAILGLCSGVRGALDLLDESNLFVPSWEVEVHPGGPKAVLNGTVEQVYAELLQMNPAWDKDFARLPVEGPALEKRTSFRDGSLICGRPFEPASIKAIRNGISYLRQVKGRPSMPADPSKCGRSDKPKTLLSFGSIADGAQFVIDECSHAGDDFVAGSAHHPTQWNVRVDKDEKNC
;
A
#
# COMPACT_ATOMS: atom_id res chain seq x y z
N MET A 1 47.95 0.50 -64.10
CA MET A 1 47.48 -0.87 -63.74
C MET A 1 46.55 -0.71 -62.54
N LYS A 2 45.24 -0.60 -62.78
CA LYS A 2 44.17 -1.61 -62.53
C LYS A 2 44.00 -2.01 -61.05
N PHE A 3 42.96 -1.45 -60.42
CA PHE A 3 42.33 -1.98 -59.19
C PHE A 3 41.45 -3.18 -59.53
N SER A 4 41.53 -4.28 -58.78
CA SER A 4 40.55 -5.38 -58.82
C SER A 4 40.73 -6.41 -57.69
N HIS A 5 39.76 -6.42 -56.76
CA HIS A 5 39.14 -7.55 -56.02
C HIS A 5 39.91 -8.43 -54.99
N SER A 6 39.28 -8.47 -53.79
CA SER A 6 38.93 -9.64 -52.95
C SER A 6 39.67 -9.94 -51.63
N PHE A 7 38.92 -9.67 -50.54
CA PHE A 7 38.59 -10.49 -49.35
C PHE A 7 39.63 -11.45 -48.73
N THR A 8 39.83 -11.30 -47.41
CA THR A 8 39.48 -12.34 -46.40
C THR A 8 39.40 -11.68 -45.02
N ALA A 9 38.24 -11.82 -44.37
CA ALA A 9 38.02 -11.45 -42.97
C ALA A 9 38.49 -12.58 -42.05
N ILE A 10 39.18 -12.25 -40.95
CA ILE A 10 39.41 -13.18 -39.83
C ILE A 10 38.91 -12.53 -38.53
N LEU A 11 38.10 -13.32 -37.85
CA LEU A 11 37.42 -13.14 -36.58
C LEU A 11 38.28 -12.55 -35.45
N GLY A 12 37.77 -11.49 -34.83
CA GLY A 12 38.10 -11.10 -33.46
C GLY A 12 36.83 -11.02 -32.64
N LEU A 13 36.54 -12.08 -31.89
CA LEU A 13 35.49 -12.13 -30.87
C LEU A 13 35.80 -11.08 -29.79
N CYS A 14 35.12 -9.94 -29.83
CA CYS A 14 34.85 -9.17 -28.62
C CYS A 14 33.41 -9.47 -28.22
N SER A 15 33.22 -10.54 -27.44
CA SER A 15 32.06 -10.68 -26.56
C SER A 15 32.16 -9.60 -25.48
N GLY A 16 31.85 -8.36 -25.85
CA GLY A 16 31.53 -7.31 -24.90
C GLY A 16 30.17 -7.65 -24.32
N VAL A 17 30.17 -8.12 -23.08
CA VAL A 17 28.98 -8.23 -22.24
C VAL A 17 28.23 -6.90 -22.35
N ARG A 18 27.06 -6.90 -22.99
CA ARG A 18 26.10 -5.81 -22.84
C ARG A 18 25.76 -5.79 -21.36
N GLY A 19 26.18 -4.71 -20.68
CA GLY A 19 25.78 -4.45 -19.31
C GLY A 19 24.27 -4.60 -19.21
N ALA A 20 23.83 -5.66 -18.53
CA ALA A 20 22.47 -5.83 -18.10
C ALA A 20 22.30 -4.91 -16.89
N LEU A 21 21.92 -3.67 -17.13
CA LEU A 21 21.39 -2.78 -16.10
C LEU A 21 20.60 -1.67 -16.79
N ASP A 22 19.35 -1.98 -17.13
CA ASP A 22 18.23 -1.02 -17.28
C ASP A 22 16.95 -1.79 -17.67
N LEU A 23 16.64 -2.84 -16.90
CA LEU A 23 15.38 -3.59 -17.01
C LEU A 23 14.78 -3.81 -15.62
N LEU A 24 14.62 -2.73 -14.86
CA LEU A 24 13.56 -2.68 -13.87
C LEU A 24 12.49 -1.76 -14.44
N ASP A 25 11.41 -2.40 -14.86
CA ASP A 25 10.14 -1.85 -15.23
C ASP A 25 9.62 -0.89 -14.14
N GLU A 26 9.90 0.41 -14.26
CA GLU A 26 9.33 1.46 -13.40
C GLU A 26 7.81 1.67 -13.64
N SER A 27 7.19 0.93 -14.57
CA SER A 27 5.80 1.19 -14.98
C SER A 27 4.73 0.64 -14.02
N ASN A 28 5.08 -0.25 -13.09
CA ASN A 28 4.09 -0.94 -12.24
C ASN A 28 4.21 -0.66 -10.74
N LEU A 29 5.15 0.18 -10.30
CA LEU A 29 5.20 0.59 -8.90
C LEU A 29 4.07 1.59 -8.64
N PHE A 30 2.96 1.13 -8.07
CA PHE A 30 1.95 2.04 -7.53
C PHE A 30 2.56 2.80 -6.35
N VAL A 31 2.74 4.10 -6.53
CA VAL A 31 3.10 5.01 -5.44
C VAL A 31 1.80 5.66 -4.94
N PRO A 32 1.30 5.31 -3.75
CA PRO A 32 0.09 5.92 -3.21
C PRO A 32 0.30 7.40 -2.90
N SER A 33 -0.78 8.17 -2.99
CA SER A 33 -0.81 9.61 -2.70
C SER A 33 -1.64 9.88 -1.45
N TRP A 34 -1.18 10.78 -0.59
CA TRP A 34 -1.65 10.97 0.77
C TRP A 34 -1.88 12.44 1.07
N GLU A 35 -3.10 12.80 1.46
CA GLU A 35 -3.42 14.15 1.93
C GLU A 35 -3.26 14.20 3.46
N VAL A 36 -2.23 14.90 3.94
CA VAL A 36 -1.80 14.89 5.35
C VAL A 36 -1.50 16.30 5.85
N GLU A 37 -1.69 16.55 7.15
CA GLU A 37 -1.27 17.82 7.78
C GLU A 37 0.18 17.70 8.28
N VAL A 38 1.03 18.65 7.87
CA VAL A 38 2.43 18.72 8.33
C VAL A 38 2.50 19.40 9.71
N HIS A 39 1.62 20.35 9.98
CA HIS A 39 1.44 20.98 11.28
C HIS A 39 -0.04 20.98 11.66
N PRO A 40 -0.37 20.85 12.95
CA PRO A 40 -1.75 20.91 13.43
C PRO A 40 -2.56 22.08 12.88
N GLY A 41 -3.69 21.81 12.22
CA GLY A 41 -4.57 22.85 11.68
C GLY A 41 -3.96 23.68 10.55
N GLY A 42 -2.83 23.23 10.02
CA GLY A 42 -2.12 23.85 8.91
C GLY A 42 -2.69 23.45 7.55
N PRO A 43 -2.09 23.97 6.46
CA PRO A 43 -2.44 23.52 5.12
C PRO A 43 -2.11 22.02 4.97
N LYS A 44 -2.97 21.31 4.24
CA LYS A 44 -2.75 19.91 3.91
C LYS A 44 -1.73 19.80 2.79
N ALA A 45 -0.79 18.87 2.94
CA ALA A 45 0.18 18.48 1.93
C ALA A 45 -0.28 17.19 1.23
N VAL A 46 0.06 17.07 -0.05
CA VAL A 46 -0.11 15.84 -0.82
C VAL A 46 1.26 15.19 -0.97
N LEU A 47 1.48 14.07 -0.28
CA LEU A 47 2.74 13.32 -0.30
C LEU A 47 2.55 12.02 -1.07
N ASN A 48 3.62 11.52 -1.70
CA ASN A 48 3.58 10.28 -2.49
C ASN A 48 4.62 9.29 -1.95
N GLY A 49 4.22 8.05 -1.67
CA GLY A 49 5.14 7.05 -1.13
C GLY A 49 4.40 5.94 -0.40
N THR A 50 5.10 4.95 0.14
CA THR A 50 4.52 4.07 1.15
C THR A 50 4.16 4.88 2.40
N VAL A 51 3.32 4.30 3.28
CA VAL A 51 2.98 4.95 4.55
C VAL A 51 4.23 5.25 5.39
N GLU A 52 5.24 4.39 5.34
CA GLU A 52 6.54 4.59 6.00
C GLU A 52 7.34 5.72 5.35
N GLN A 53 7.34 5.81 4.02
CA GLN A 53 8.02 6.89 3.29
C GLN A 53 7.37 8.24 3.57
N VAL A 54 6.04 8.30 3.56
CA VAL A 54 5.24 9.49 3.87
C VAL A 54 5.44 9.90 5.32
N TYR A 55 5.48 8.95 6.25
CA TYR A 55 5.79 9.23 7.65
C TYR A 55 7.22 9.75 7.83
N ALA A 56 8.20 9.16 7.15
CA ALA A 56 9.58 9.65 7.16
C ALA A 56 9.69 11.07 6.59
N GLU A 57 8.95 11.38 5.52
CA GLU A 57 8.88 12.72 4.93
C GLU A 57 8.21 13.72 5.87
N LEU A 58 7.15 13.32 6.57
CA LEU A 58 6.50 14.13 7.61
C LEU A 58 7.45 14.47 8.75
N LEU A 59 8.27 13.52 9.20
CA LEU A 59 9.29 13.77 10.23
C LEU A 59 10.44 14.67 9.74
N GLN A 60 10.76 14.66 8.44
CA GLN A 60 11.72 15.60 7.87
C GLN A 60 11.17 17.03 7.82
N MET A 61 9.91 17.19 7.40
CA MET A 61 9.26 18.50 7.31
C MET A 61 8.88 19.06 8.68
N ASN A 62 8.52 18.19 9.63
CA ASN A 62 8.26 18.54 11.01
C ASN A 62 8.90 17.51 11.95
N PRO A 63 10.14 17.74 12.45
CA PRO A 63 10.78 16.83 13.41
C PRO A 63 10.03 16.70 14.75
N ALA A 64 9.10 17.60 15.05
CA ALA A 64 8.22 17.55 16.21
C ALA A 64 6.83 16.97 15.88
N TRP A 65 6.61 16.44 14.67
CA TRP A 65 5.30 16.00 14.18
C TRP A 65 4.57 15.10 15.18
N ASP A 66 5.24 14.06 15.69
CA ASP A 66 4.64 13.17 16.70
C ASP A 66 4.19 13.93 17.96
N LYS A 67 4.99 14.90 18.42
CA LYS A 67 4.68 15.70 19.63
C LYS A 67 3.58 16.72 19.38
N ASP A 68 3.59 17.35 18.21
CA ASP A 68 2.62 18.37 17.82
C ASP A 68 1.23 17.77 17.69
N PHE A 69 1.13 16.59 17.07
CA PHE A 69 -0.12 15.88 16.91
C PHE A 69 -0.49 15.01 18.13
N ALA A 70 0.45 14.68 19.03
CA ALA A 70 0.13 14.04 20.31
C ALA A 70 -0.54 14.98 21.33
N ARG A 71 -0.31 16.29 21.21
CA ARG A 71 -0.84 17.32 22.12
C ARG A 71 -2.20 17.87 21.71
N LEU A 72 -2.64 17.60 20.49
CA LEU A 72 -3.98 17.95 20.08
C LEU A 72 -4.95 17.00 20.79
N PRO A 73 -6.03 17.51 21.41
CA PRO A 73 -7.20 16.67 21.57
C PRO A 73 -7.53 16.18 20.16
N VAL A 74 -7.53 14.87 19.97
CA VAL A 74 -8.10 14.31 18.75
C VAL A 74 -9.51 14.88 18.72
N GLU A 75 -9.80 15.84 17.83
CA GLU A 75 -11.17 16.15 17.44
C GLU A 75 -11.69 14.94 16.64
N GLY A 76 -11.75 13.82 17.34
CA GLY A 76 -12.45 12.63 16.97
C GLY A 76 -13.73 12.67 17.79
N PRO A 77 -14.87 12.30 17.20
CA PRO A 77 -16.01 11.97 18.03
C PRO A 77 -15.56 10.91 19.04
N ALA A 78 -15.96 11.10 20.30
CA ALA A 78 -15.77 10.18 21.42
C ALA A 78 -15.73 8.71 20.96
N LEU A 79 -14.66 7.97 21.33
CA LEU A 79 -14.50 6.54 20.99
C LEU A 79 -14.89 6.26 19.53
N GLU A 80 -14.00 6.51 18.55
CA GLU A 80 -14.29 6.24 17.14
C GLU A 80 -15.07 4.93 16.98
N LYS A 81 -16.33 5.05 16.56
CA LYS A 81 -17.17 3.89 16.28
C LYS A 81 -16.42 3.12 15.19
N ARG A 82 -15.92 1.94 15.55
CA ARG A 82 -15.15 1.06 14.65
C ARG A 82 -15.85 0.95 13.31
N THR A 83 -15.06 0.97 12.24
CA THR A 83 -15.58 0.76 10.89
C THR A 83 -16.10 -0.67 10.83
N SER A 84 -17.42 -0.82 10.71
CA SER A 84 -18.07 -2.13 10.80
C SER A 84 -18.20 -2.77 9.43
N PHE A 85 -17.72 -4.01 9.30
CA PHE A 85 -17.88 -4.84 8.11
C PHE A 85 -19.00 -5.89 8.27
N ARG A 86 -19.69 -5.90 9.43
CA ARG A 86 -20.71 -6.93 9.77
C ARG A 86 -21.90 -6.95 8.82
N ASP A 87 -22.28 -5.79 8.28
CA ASP A 87 -23.42 -5.65 7.36
C ASP A 87 -23.00 -5.80 5.89
N GLY A 88 -21.73 -6.13 5.64
CA GLY A 88 -21.18 -6.35 4.31
C GLY A 88 -20.96 -7.83 3.99
N SER A 89 -20.28 -8.11 2.88
CA SER A 89 -19.90 -9.47 2.50
C SER A 89 -18.47 -9.81 2.92
N LEU A 90 -18.24 -11.09 3.21
CA LEU A 90 -16.94 -11.64 3.55
C LEU A 90 -16.62 -12.80 2.60
N ILE A 91 -15.40 -12.80 2.05
CA ILE A 91 -14.88 -13.89 1.23
C ILE A 91 -13.63 -14.42 1.94
N CYS A 92 -13.63 -15.70 2.32
CA CYS A 92 -12.49 -16.35 2.97
C CYS A 92 -11.72 -17.26 1.99
N GLY A 93 -10.40 -17.28 2.10
CA GLY A 93 -9.54 -18.18 1.33
C GLY A 93 -9.50 -17.83 -0.16
N ARG A 94 -9.78 -18.80 -1.04
CA ARG A 94 -9.65 -18.63 -2.50
C ARG A 94 -10.55 -17.47 -3.00
N PRO A 95 -10.08 -16.65 -3.97
CA PRO A 95 -8.89 -16.84 -4.80
C PRO A 95 -7.59 -16.26 -4.21
N PHE A 96 -7.58 -15.82 -2.96
CA PHE A 96 -6.46 -15.13 -2.33
C PHE A 96 -5.39 -16.13 -1.85
N GLU A 97 -4.11 -15.76 -1.95
CA GLU A 97 -3.01 -16.50 -1.34
C GLU A 97 -2.92 -16.16 0.17
N PRO A 98 -2.77 -17.15 1.06
CA PRO A 98 -2.70 -16.87 2.49
C PRO A 98 -1.47 -16.05 2.91
N ALA A 99 -1.70 -15.04 3.74
CA ALA A 99 -0.67 -14.24 4.39
C ALA A 99 -0.53 -14.60 5.87
N SER A 100 0.66 -14.38 6.43
CA SER A 100 0.94 -14.68 7.83
C SER A 100 0.06 -13.85 8.77
N ILE A 101 -0.70 -14.52 9.65
CA ILE A 101 -1.53 -13.87 10.67
C ILE A 101 -0.69 -12.95 11.58
N LYS A 102 0.55 -13.35 11.89
CA LYS A 102 1.48 -12.54 12.67
C LYS A 102 1.82 -11.23 11.96
N ALA A 103 2.14 -11.28 10.67
CA ALA A 103 2.44 -10.09 9.88
C ALA A 103 1.21 -9.17 9.78
N ILE A 104 0.02 -9.75 9.55
CA ILE A 104 -1.23 -8.98 9.47
C ILE A 104 -1.53 -8.30 10.82
N ARG A 105 -1.37 -8.99 11.95
CA ARG A 105 -1.55 -8.38 13.29
C ARG A 105 -0.57 -7.24 13.57
N ASN A 106 0.67 -7.35 13.10
CA ASN A 106 1.64 -6.27 13.19
C ASN A 106 1.21 -5.06 12.34
N GLY A 107 0.75 -5.31 11.10
CA GLY A 107 0.21 -4.27 10.22
C GLY A 107 -1.02 -3.59 10.81
N ILE A 108 -1.97 -4.34 11.37
CA ILE A 108 -3.13 -3.82 12.10
C ILE A 108 -2.70 -2.92 13.25
N SER A 109 -1.71 -3.36 14.04
CA SER A 109 -1.20 -2.61 15.19
C SER A 109 -0.55 -1.29 14.75
N TYR A 110 0.20 -1.32 13.64
CA TYR A 110 0.79 -0.13 13.02
C TYR A 110 -0.29 0.84 12.52
N LEU A 111 -1.22 0.37 11.68
CA LEU A 111 -2.28 1.19 11.06
C LEU A 111 -3.17 1.88 12.10
N ARG A 112 -3.39 1.27 13.27
CA ARG A 112 -4.13 1.90 14.38
C ARG A 112 -3.39 3.09 15.01
N GLN A 113 -2.07 3.16 14.85
CA GLN A 113 -1.25 4.25 15.37
C GLN A 113 -1.08 5.38 14.35
N VAL A 114 -1.18 5.07 13.06
CA VAL A 114 -1.07 6.06 11.98
C VAL A 114 -2.24 7.05 12.05
N LYS A 115 -1.90 8.33 12.14
CA LYS A 115 -2.88 9.44 12.13
C LYS A 115 -3.18 9.88 10.69
N GLY A 116 -4.37 10.42 10.48
CA GLY A 116 -4.81 10.93 9.17
C GLY A 116 -5.86 10.05 8.49
N ARG A 117 -6.27 10.47 7.30
CA ARG A 117 -7.39 9.90 6.55
C ARG A 117 -6.89 9.44 5.18
N PRO A 118 -6.75 8.12 4.95
CA PRO A 118 -6.30 7.65 3.65
C PRO A 118 -7.37 7.94 2.60
N SER A 119 -6.94 8.50 1.48
CA SER A 119 -7.75 8.79 0.31
C SER A 119 -7.17 8.09 -0.89
N MET A 120 -8.04 7.63 -1.78
CA MET A 120 -7.65 6.96 -3.00
C MET A 120 -8.38 7.59 -4.19
N PRO A 121 -7.67 8.03 -5.24
CA PRO A 121 -8.31 8.50 -6.45
C PRO A 121 -9.03 7.35 -7.17
N ALA A 122 -9.95 7.72 -8.06
CA ALA A 122 -10.56 6.76 -8.99
C ALA A 122 -9.50 6.27 -9.98
N ASP A 123 -8.95 5.09 -9.75
CA ASP A 123 -8.06 4.43 -10.69
C ASP A 123 -8.17 2.89 -10.57
N PRO A 124 -8.85 2.22 -11.52
CA PRO A 124 -8.99 0.77 -11.51
C PRO A 124 -7.68 0.03 -11.80
N SER A 125 -6.66 0.71 -12.35
CA SER A 125 -5.35 0.12 -12.67
C SER A 125 -4.38 0.11 -11.50
N LYS A 126 -4.73 0.74 -10.38
CA LYS A 126 -3.91 0.82 -9.16
C LYS A 126 -4.46 -0.05 -8.05
N CYS A 127 -3.70 -0.22 -6.97
CA CYS A 127 -4.03 -1.09 -5.83
C CYS A 127 -5.39 -0.84 -5.20
N GLY A 128 -5.93 0.37 -5.35
CA GLY A 128 -7.28 0.71 -4.93
C GLY A 128 -8.41 0.08 -5.72
N ARG A 129 -8.15 -0.27 -6.99
CA ARG A 129 -9.08 -0.86 -7.95
C ARG A 129 -10.50 -0.28 -7.86
N SER A 130 -10.59 1.04 -7.77
CA SER A 130 -11.87 1.76 -7.63
C SER A 130 -12.08 2.69 -8.81
N ASP A 131 -13.28 2.66 -9.40
CA ASP A 131 -13.73 3.61 -10.41
C ASP A 131 -14.17 4.96 -9.80
N LYS A 132 -14.20 5.05 -8.46
CA LYS A 132 -14.63 6.23 -7.71
C LYS A 132 -13.63 6.61 -6.63
N PRO A 133 -13.42 7.91 -6.36
CA PRO A 133 -12.58 8.32 -5.26
C PRO A 133 -13.18 7.90 -3.92
N LYS A 134 -12.34 7.50 -2.97
CA LYS A 134 -12.77 7.11 -1.62
C LYS A 134 -11.82 7.65 -0.58
N THR A 135 -12.36 8.37 0.39
CA THR A 135 -11.67 8.77 1.62
C THR A 135 -12.23 7.98 2.78
N LEU A 136 -11.36 7.31 3.54
CA LEU A 136 -11.76 6.58 4.73
C LEU A 136 -11.83 7.52 5.94
N LEU A 137 -12.40 7.01 7.04
CA LEU A 137 -12.47 7.74 8.30
C LEU A 137 -11.08 7.85 8.94
N SER A 138 -10.31 6.77 8.91
CA SER A 138 -8.93 6.72 9.40
C SER A 138 -8.20 5.50 8.81
N PHE A 139 -6.89 5.38 9.05
CA PHE A 139 -6.17 4.11 8.82
C PHE A 139 -6.72 2.97 9.68
N GLY A 140 -7.33 3.30 10.83
CA GLY A 140 -8.09 2.36 11.64
C GLY A 140 -9.20 1.66 10.87
N SER A 141 -9.82 2.30 9.87
CA SER A 141 -10.81 1.66 9.00
C SER A 141 -10.25 0.47 8.21
N ILE A 142 -8.99 0.54 7.77
CA ILE A 142 -8.31 -0.56 7.08
C ILE A 142 -7.97 -1.66 8.07
N ALA A 143 -7.46 -1.27 9.25
CA ALA A 143 -7.13 -2.18 10.33
C ALA A 143 -8.36 -2.97 10.83
N ASP A 144 -9.52 -2.32 10.92
CA ASP A 144 -10.78 -2.96 11.30
C ASP A 144 -11.22 -4.01 10.28
N GLY A 145 -11.05 -3.74 8.98
CA GLY A 145 -11.36 -4.72 7.92
C GLY A 145 -10.41 -5.92 7.92
N ALA A 146 -9.11 -5.68 8.08
CA ALA A 146 -8.12 -6.76 8.19
C ALA A 146 -8.33 -7.62 9.46
N GLN A 147 -8.67 -6.98 10.58
CA GLN A 147 -9.04 -7.68 11.81
C GLN A 147 -10.28 -8.53 11.61
N PHE A 148 -11.32 -8.01 10.94
CA PHE A 148 -12.54 -8.76 10.64
C PHE A 148 -12.26 -10.01 9.80
N VAL A 149 -11.34 -9.94 8.82
CA VAL A 149 -10.91 -11.13 8.07
C VAL A 149 -10.24 -12.16 8.98
N ILE A 150 -9.33 -11.75 9.88
CA ILE A 150 -8.72 -12.69 10.84
C ILE A 150 -9.80 -13.34 11.71
N ASP A 151 -10.68 -12.53 12.30
CA ASP A 151 -11.64 -12.98 13.30
C ASP A 151 -12.66 -13.98 12.73
N GLU A 152 -13.06 -13.80 11.47
CA GLU A 152 -14.12 -14.58 10.84
C GLU A 152 -13.60 -15.68 9.88
N CYS A 153 -12.39 -15.53 9.32
CA CYS A 153 -11.83 -16.48 8.34
C CYS A 153 -10.72 -17.39 8.89
N SER A 154 -10.22 -17.16 10.12
CA SER A 154 -9.19 -18.03 10.73
C SER A 154 -9.74 -18.87 11.88
N HIS A 155 -9.12 -20.03 12.10
CA HIS A 155 -9.41 -20.92 13.21
C HIS A 155 -8.25 -20.94 14.23
N ALA A 156 -8.53 -21.45 15.43
CA ALA A 156 -7.52 -21.57 16.48
C ALA A 156 -6.38 -22.49 16.01
N GLY A 157 -5.16 -21.95 15.96
CA GLY A 157 -3.96 -22.66 15.51
C GLY A 157 -3.54 -22.35 14.07
N ASP A 158 -4.32 -21.57 13.32
CA ASP A 158 -3.90 -21.14 11.98
C ASP A 158 -2.73 -20.12 12.08
N ASP A 159 -1.74 -20.31 11.21
CA ASP A 159 -0.62 -19.37 11.04
C ASP A 159 -0.83 -18.41 9.87
N PHE A 160 -1.76 -18.74 8.95
CA PHE A 160 -2.00 -18.02 7.71
C PHE A 160 -3.50 -17.83 7.46
N VAL A 161 -3.87 -16.71 6.87
CA VAL A 161 -5.25 -16.41 6.48
C VAL A 161 -5.26 -15.61 5.19
N ALA A 162 -6.32 -15.78 4.41
CA ALA A 162 -6.59 -14.99 3.20
C ALA A 162 -8.06 -14.62 3.19
N GLY A 163 -8.40 -13.44 2.68
CA GLY A 163 -9.79 -13.03 2.59
C GLY A 163 -10.01 -11.60 2.13
N SER A 164 -11.27 -11.26 1.88
CA SER A 164 -11.71 -9.90 1.58
C SER A 164 -12.95 -9.56 2.37
N ALA A 165 -12.88 -8.47 3.14
CA ALA A 165 -13.99 -7.90 3.88
C ALA A 165 -14.56 -6.70 3.11
N HIS A 166 -15.81 -6.79 2.66
CA HIS A 166 -16.48 -5.74 1.90
C HIS A 166 -17.31 -4.88 2.83
N HIS A 167 -17.16 -3.57 2.72
CA HIS A 167 -17.94 -2.59 3.49
C HIS A 167 -19.23 -2.23 2.73
N PRO A 168 -20.35 -1.99 3.42
CA PRO A 168 -21.63 -1.60 2.80
C PRO A 168 -21.56 -0.37 1.89
N THR A 169 -20.58 0.50 2.13
CA THR A 169 -20.35 1.71 1.32
C THR A 169 -19.39 1.48 0.15
N GLN A 170 -19.41 0.28 -0.44
CA GLN A 170 -18.76 -0.06 -1.72
C GLN A 170 -17.23 0.10 -1.75
N TRP A 171 -16.54 -0.42 -0.74
CA TRP A 171 -15.08 -0.61 -0.74
C TRP A 171 -14.75 -1.86 0.09
N ASN A 172 -13.54 -2.38 0.00
CA ASN A 172 -13.16 -3.58 0.74
C ASN A 172 -11.71 -3.54 1.23
N VAL A 173 -11.41 -4.36 2.22
CA VAL A 173 -10.04 -4.68 2.65
C VAL A 173 -9.72 -6.10 2.21
N ARG A 174 -8.63 -6.26 1.47
CA ARG A 174 -8.11 -7.56 1.03
C ARG A 174 -6.89 -7.92 1.88
N VAL A 175 -6.89 -9.13 2.39
CA VAL A 175 -5.76 -9.78 3.04
C VAL A 175 -5.31 -10.90 2.12
N ASP A 176 -4.11 -10.73 1.57
CA ASP A 176 -3.49 -11.62 0.59
C ASP A 176 -1.98 -11.61 0.86
N LYS A 177 -1.28 -12.62 0.36
CA LYS A 177 0.18 -12.64 0.39
C LYS A 177 0.70 -11.44 -0.39
N ASP A 178 1.78 -10.85 0.12
CA ASP A 178 2.43 -9.72 -0.54
C ASP A 178 3.11 -10.19 -1.83
N GLU A 179 2.46 -9.92 -2.96
CA GLU A 179 3.07 -9.97 -4.28
C GLU A 179 3.28 -8.52 -4.73
N LYS A 180 4.45 -8.21 -5.31
CA LYS A 180 4.87 -6.85 -5.69
C LYS A 180 3.95 -6.13 -6.69
N ASN A 181 2.88 -6.78 -7.12
CA ASN A 181 1.82 -6.20 -7.91
C ASN A 181 0.54 -6.42 -7.11
N CYS A 182 -0.16 -5.34 -6.79
CA CYS A 182 -1.57 -5.49 -6.45
C CYS A 182 -2.27 -6.29 -7.57
#